data_AF-A0A7X8JD51-F1
#
_entry.id   AF-A0A7X8JD51-F1
#
_cell.length_a   1.000
_cell.length_b   1.000
_cell.length_c   1.000
_cell.angle_alpha   90.00
_cell.angle_beta   90.00
_cell.angle_gamma   90.00
#
_symmetry.space_group_name_H-M   'P 1'
#
loop_
_entity.id
_entity.type
_entity.pdbx_description
1 polymer ?
#
loop_
_entity_poly.entity_id
_entity_poly.type
_entity_poly.pdbx_seq_one_letter_code
_entity_poly.pdbx_strand_id
1 'polypeptide(L)'
;MSKLVITGGARLQGEIAVEGSKNAVLPILAASLLNGGESVIRNCPGLRDVEVMVGILRKIGCSVKTEGDVIIVNSSDIRETQIPVELAAEMRSSIIFMGPMLARCGKVTISYPGGCATVRIFNGYGEGINNMFPTSA
;
A
#
# COMPACT_ATOMS: atom_id res chain seq x y z
N MET A 1 1.49 6.85 -25.46
CA MET A 1 0.62 7.59 -24.55
C MET A 1 -0.82 7.23 -24.84
N SER A 2 -1.58 6.80 -23.84
CA SER A 2 -3.02 6.60 -23.96
C SER A 2 -3.74 7.94 -23.97
N LYS A 3 -4.83 8.07 -24.73
CA LYS A 3 -5.66 9.27 -24.77
C LYS A 3 -7.13 8.87 -24.62
N LEU A 4 -7.88 9.65 -23.86
CA LEU A 4 -9.34 9.60 -23.86
C LEU A 4 -9.84 10.74 -24.73
N VAL A 5 -10.60 10.42 -25.78
CA VAL A 5 -11.27 11.41 -26.65
C VAL A 5 -12.74 11.35 -26.34
N ILE A 6 -13.30 12.47 -25.83
CA ILE A 6 -14.70 12.56 -25.40
C ILE A 6 -15.43 13.53 -26.32
N THR A 7 -16.52 13.09 -26.92
CA THR A 7 -17.44 13.96 -27.66
C THR A 7 -18.63 14.30 -26.76
N GLY A 8 -18.80 15.58 -26.46
CA GLY A 8 -19.89 16.07 -25.61
C GLY A 8 -21.26 16.08 -26.32
N GLY A 9 -22.29 16.54 -25.60
CA GLY A 9 -23.64 16.76 -26.13
C GLY A 9 -24.69 15.74 -25.68
N ALA A 10 -24.29 14.66 -25.00
CA ALA A 10 -25.21 13.65 -24.46
C ALA A 10 -25.37 13.78 -22.94
N ARG A 11 -26.61 13.67 -22.45
CA ARG A 11 -26.90 13.52 -21.01
C ARG A 11 -26.59 12.09 -20.58
N LEU A 12 -25.86 11.91 -19.47
CA LEU A 12 -25.64 10.59 -18.88
C LEU A 12 -26.94 10.06 -18.27
N GLN A 13 -27.33 8.83 -18.64
CA GLN A 13 -28.49 8.12 -18.11
C GLN A 13 -28.18 6.63 -18.06
N GLY A 14 -28.41 5.99 -16.91
CA GLY A 14 -28.13 4.58 -16.67
C GLY A 14 -27.70 4.32 -15.24
N GLU A 15 -27.35 3.06 -14.96
CA GLU A 15 -26.84 2.60 -13.67
C GLU A 15 -25.46 1.98 -13.84
N ILE A 16 -24.61 2.14 -12.82
CA ILE A 16 -23.28 1.50 -12.77
C ILE A 16 -23.10 0.84 -11.41
N ALA A 17 -22.34 -0.27 -11.40
CA ALA A 17 -21.86 -0.84 -10.15
C ALA A 17 -20.67 -0.01 -9.64
N VAL A 18 -20.63 0.24 -8.33
CA VAL A 18 -19.51 0.94 -7.69
C VAL A 18 -18.60 -0.11 -7.06
N GLU A 19 -17.34 -0.11 -7.46
CA GLU A 19 -16.31 -0.97 -6.87
C GLU A 19 -15.96 -0.53 -5.45
N GLY A 20 -15.24 -1.38 -4.72
CA GLY A 20 -14.74 -1.05 -3.40
C GLY A 20 -13.84 0.19 -3.36
N SER A 21 -13.80 0.83 -2.20
CA SER A 21 -13.04 2.06 -2.03
C SER A 21 -11.53 1.80 -2.00
N LYS A 22 -10.81 2.41 -2.94
CA LYS A 22 -9.33 2.45 -2.93
C LYS A 22 -8.79 2.93 -1.59
N ASN A 23 -9.35 4.01 -1.06
CA ASN A 23 -8.85 4.62 0.18
C ASN A 23 -9.14 3.77 1.42
N ALA A 24 -10.05 2.78 1.32
CA ALA A 24 -10.26 1.77 2.35
C ALA A 24 -9.34 0.56 2.16
N VAL A 25 -9.21 0.04 0.93
CA VAL A 25 -8.46 -1.21 0.68
C VAL A 25 -6.96 -1.07 0.93
N LEU A 26 -6.36 0.08 0.59
CA LEU A 26 -4.91 0.28 0.77
C LEU A 26 -4.47 0.15 2.24
N PRO A 27 -5.06 0.88 3.22
CA PRO A 27 -4.70 0.67 4.62
C PRO A 27 -5.07 -0.72 5.16
N ILE A 28 -6.15 -1.35 4.66
CA ILE A 28 -6.50 -2.72 5.05
C ILE A 28 -5.44 -3.72 4.59
N LEU A 29 -4.94 -3.59 3.35
CA LEU A 29 -3.86 -4.43 2.83
C LEU A 29 -2.58 -4.27 3.64
N ALA A 30 -2.21 -3.05 4.02
CA ALA A 30 -1.06 -2.83 4.90
C ALA A 30 -1.29 -3.43 6.30
N ALA A 31 -2.48 -3.27 6.86
CA ALA A 31 -2.83 -3.79 8.19
C ALA A 31 -2.84 -5.32 8.25
N SER A 32 -2.98 -6.02 7.13
CA SER A 32 -2.87 -7.49 7.06
C SER A 32 -1.53 -8.02 7.60
N LEU A 33 -0.48 -7.20 7.62
CA LEU A 33 0.81 -7.54 8.21
C LEU A 33 0.73 -7.72 9.73
N LEU A 34 -0.18 -7.03 10.41
CA LEU A 34 -0.35 -7.14 11.86
C LEU A 34 -0.89 -8.50 12.27
N ASN A 35 -1.64 -9.17 11.39
CA ASN A 35 -2.24 -10.47 11.65
C ASN A 35 -1.16 -11.57 11.86
N GLY A 36 -0.09 -11.58 11.06
CA GLY A 36 0.93 -12.64 11.09
C GLY A 36 0.41 -14.01 10.62
N GLY A 37 -0.59 -14.00 9.75
CA GLY A 37 -1.29 -15.17 9.24
C GLY A 37 -2.11 -14.82 8.00
N GLU A 38 -3.11 -15.62 7.65
CA GLU A 38 -3.94 -15.38 6.48
C GLU A 38 -5.03 -14.31 6.72
N SER A 39 -5.16 -13.38 5.78
CA SER A 39 -6.21 -12.35 5.73
C SER A 39 -6.86 -12.37 4.34
N VAL A 40 -8.19 -12.45 4.31
CA VAL A 40 -8.98 -12.47 3.07
C VAL A 40 -9.72 -11.14 2.94
N ILE A 41 -9.39 -10.37 1.92
CA ILE A 41 -9.92 -9.02 1.70
C ILE A 41 -10.75 -9.06 0.42
N ARG A 42 -12.05 -8.77 0.53
CA ARG A 42 -13.02 -8.85 -0.58
C ARG A 42 -13.37 -7.45 -1.08
N ASN A 43 -13.97 -7.35 -2.27
CA ASN A 43 -14.36 -6.08 -2.89
C ASN A 43 -13.14 -5.14 -3.09
N CYS A 44 -12.02 -5.71 -3.55
CA CYS A 44 -10.82 -4.96 -3.92
C CYS A 44 -10.99 -4.42 -5.35
N PRO A 45 -10.88 -3.09 -5.56
CA PRO A 45 -10.99 -2.51 -6.90
C PRO A 45 -9.75 -2.82 -7.75
N GLY A 46 -9.95 -2.95 -9.06
CA GLY A 46 -8.91 -3.28 -10.04
C GLY A 46 -8.03 -2.08 -10.42
N LEU A 47 -7.31 -1.52 -9.45
CA LEU A 47 -6.54 -0.28 -9.63
C LEU A 47 -5.03 -0.50 -9.48
N ARG A 48 -4.23 0.27 -10.22
CA ARG A 48 -2.75 0.23 -10.16
C ARG A 48 -2.21 0.37 -8.74
N ASP A 49 -2.79 1.24 -7.91
CA ASP A 49 -2.36 1.41 -6.51
C ASP A 49 -2.50 0.09 -5.71
N VAL A 50 -3.54 -0.70 -5.97
CA VAL A 50 -3.76 -2.00 -5.33
C VAL A 50 -2.73 -3.03 -5.81
N GLU A 51 -2.42 -3.02 -7.11
CA GLU A 51 -1.36 -3.86 -7.68
C GLU A 51 0.01 -3.55 -7.07
N VAL A 52 0.32 -2.27 -6.87
CA VAL A 52 1.56 -1.82 -6.21
C VAL A 52 1.62 -2.31 -4.76
N MET A 53 0.52 -2.20 -3.99
CA MET A 53 0.45 -2.74 -2.62
C MET A 53 0.71 -4.25 -2.58
N VAL A 54 0.09 -5.00 -3.49
CA VAL A 54 0.31 -6.45 -3.62
C VAL A 54 1.76 -6.76 -3.98
N GLY A 55 2.36 -5.98 -4.88
CA GLY A 55 3.77 -6.09 -5.24
C GLY A 55 4.71 -5.88 -4.05
N ILE A 56 4.45 -4.85 -3.23
CA ILE A 56 5.21 -4.57 -2.01
C ILE A 56 5.07 -5.73 -1.02
N LEU A 57 3.84 -6.18 -0.74
CA LEU A 57 3.57 -7.32 0.15
C LEU A 57 4.35 -8.58 -0.26
N ARG A 58 4.35 -8.90 -1.56
CA ARG A 58 5.14 -10.04 -2.09
C ARG A 58 6.65 -9.83 -1.90
N LYS A 59 7.15 -8.63 -2.15
CA LYS A 59 8.59 -8.31 -2.02
C LYS A 59 9.10 -8.39 -0.59
N ILE A 60 8.28 -8.04 0.40
CA ILE A 60 8.65 -8.16 1.81
C ILE A 60 8.52 -9.59 2.37
N GLY A 61 8.05 -10.54 1.56
CA GLY A 61 8.00 -11.97 1.89
C GLY A 61 6.60 -12.56 2.05
N CYS A 62 5.53 -11.75 2.00
CA CYS A 62 4.17 -12.27 2.13
C CYS A 62 3.77 -13.10 0.90
N SER A 63 3.02 -14.17 1.12
CA SER A 63 2.33 -14.87 0.04
C SER A 63 1.03 -14.14 -0.27
N VAL A 64 0.82 -13.75 -1.54
CA VAL A 64 -0.39 -13.01 -1.94
C VAL A 64 -1.02 -13.65 -3.17
N LYS A 65 -2.28 -14.07 -3.05
CA LYS A 65 -3.13 -14.55 -4.15
C LYS A 65 -4.20 -13.51 -4.48
N THR A 66 -4.54 -13.40 -5.76
CA THR A 66 -5.58 -12.48 -6.24
C THR A 66 -6.52 -13.27 -7.12
N GLU A 67 -7.81 -13.27 -6.76
CA GLU A 67 -8.88 -14.02 -7.41
C GLU A 67 -10.08 -13.08 -7.61
N GLY A 68 -10.21 -12.50 -8.80
CA GLY A 68 -11.22 -11.48 -9.07
C GLY A 68 -11.00 -10.23 -8.20
N ASP A 69 -12.02 -9.86 -7.42
CA ASP A 69 -12.00 -8.75 -6.45
C ASP A 69 -11.52 -9.18 -5.05
N VAL A 70 -11.02 -10.41 -4.91
CA VAL A 70 -10.54 -10.95 -3.63
C VAL A 70 -9.02 -11.01 -3.62
N ILE A 71 -8.41 -10.46 -2.57
CA ILE A 71 -6.98 -10.55 -2.29
C ILE A 71 -6.78 -11.32 -0.99
N ILE A 72 -5.99 -12.38 -1.06
CA ILE A 72 -5.64 -13.24 0.07
C ILE A 72 -4.17 -13.00 0.39
N VAL A 73 -3.88 -12.50 1.59
CA VAL A 73 -2.52 -12.20 2.06
C VAL A 73 -2.19 -13.14 3.21
N ASN A 74 -1.09 -13.88 3.11
CA ASN A 74 -0.50 -14.57 4.24
C ASN A 74 0.79 -13.86 4.66
N SER A 75 0.77 -13.27 5.86
CA SER A 75 1.84 -12.47 6.45
C SER A 75 2.64 -13.20 7.54
N SER A 76 2.57 -14.53 7.61
CA SER A 76 3.28 -15.30 8.65
C SER A 76 4.81 -15.29 8.52
N ASP A 77 5.33 -14.97 7.33
CA ASP A 77 6.75 -15.09 6.99
C ASP A 77 7.27 -13.81 6.31
N ILE A 78 7.28 -12.70 7.07
CA ILE A 78 7.91 -11.45 6.64
C ILE A 78 9.43 -11.64 6.72
N ARG A 79 10.12 -11.46 5.60
CA ARG A 79 11.57 -11.74 5.46
C ARG A 79 12.41 -10.51 5.21
N GLU A 80 11.78 -9.39 4.85
CA GLU A 80 12.45 -8.13 4.53
C GLU A 80 11.69 -6.96 5.17
N THR A 81 12.44 -6.00 5.69
CA THR A 81 11.91 -4.76 6.30
C THR A 81 12.07 -3.53 5.41
N GLN A 82 12.73 -3.69 4.27
CA GLN A 82 12.88 -2.68 3.25
C GLN A 82 11.72 -2.72 2.24
N ILE A 83 10.98 -1.61 2.17
CA ILE A 83 10.00 -1.37 1.12
C ILE A 83 10.74 -0.98 -0.17
N PRO A 84 10.49 -1.65 -1.32
CA PRO A 84 11.17 -1.36 -2.57
C PRO A 84 10.94 0.09 -3.03
N VAL A 85 12.01 0.81 -3.34
CA VAL A 85 11.98 2.24 -3.68
C VAL A 85 11.19 2.49 -4.96
N GLU A 86 11.36 1.62 -5.94
CA GLU A 86 10.66 1.66 -7.22
C GLU A 86 9.14 1.60 -7.02
N LEU A 87 8.64 0.68 -6.20
CA LEU A 87 7.21 0.53 -5.91
C LEU A 87 6.70 1.66 -5.00
N ALA A 88 7.51 2.10 -4.04
CA ALA A 88 7.15 3.22 -3.17
C ALA A 88 7.05 4.55 -3.93
N ALA A 89 7.87 4.75 -4.97
CA ALA A 89 7.84 5.92 -5.83
C ALA A 89 6.62 5.95 -6.76
N GLU A 90 6.10 4.79 -7.16
CA GLU A 90 4.89 4.70 -7.98
C GLU A 90 3.62 5.13 -7.23
N MET A 91 3.59 4.97 -5.91
CA MET A 91 2.41 5.28 -5.09
C MET A 91 2.81 6.00 -3.79
N ARG A 92 2.43 7.28 -3.67
CA ARG A 92 2.67 8.10 -2.46
C ARG A 92 2.09 7.48 -1.17
N SER A 93 1.01 6.70 -1.28
CA SER A 93 0.39 6.03 -0.13
C SER A 93 1.21 4.84 0.42
N SER A 94 2.34 4.48 -0.19
CA SER A 94 3.22 3.39 0.26
C SER A 94 3.73 3.60 1.69
N ILE A 95 3.79 4.85 2.15
CA ILE A 95 4.13 5.23 3.53
C ILE A 95 3.25 4.54 4.59
N ILE A 96 2.05 4.09 4.23
CA ILE A 96 1.13 3.41 5.14
C ILE A 96 1.72 2.08 5.66
N PHE A 97 2.66 1.43 4.95
CA PHE A 97 3.35 0.24 5.44
C PHE A 97 4.20 0.49 6.68
N MET A 98 4.62 1.73 6.93
CA MET A 98 5.51 2.08 8.04
C MET A 98 4.94 1.65 9.40
N GLY A 99 3.66 1.93 9.67
CA GLY A 99 3.02 1.60 10.94
C GLY A 99 3.00 0.08 11.21
N PRO A 100 2.36 -0.73 10.35
CA PRO A 100 2.32 -2.17 10.50
C PRO A 100 3.70 -2.84 10.54
N MET A 101 4.65 -2.38 9.72
CA MET A 101 6.02 -2.93 9.70
C MET A 101 6.79 -2.61 10.99
N LEU A 102 6.69 -1.39 11.52
CA LEU A 102 7.29 -1.05 12.80
C LEU A 102 6.68 -1.86 13.94
N ALA A 103 5.37 -2.03 13.95
CA ALA A 103 4.68 -2.81 14.98
C ALA A 103 5.05 -4.31 14.92
N ARG A 104 5.20 -4.87 13.71
CA ARG A 104 5.44 -6.31 13.52
C ARG A 104 6.93 -6.69 13.58
N CYS A 105 7.80 -5.86 13.04
CA CYS A 105 9.22 -6.17 12.82
C CYS A 105 10.16 -5.29 13.67
N GLY A 106 9.65 -4.26 14.35
CA GLY A 106 10.46 -3.31 15.13
C GLY A 106 11.34 -2.38 14.27
N LYS A 107 11.32 -2.53 12.95
CA LYS A 107 12.12 -1.75 12.00
C LYS A 107 11.44 -1.71 10.62
N VAL A 108 11.60 -0.60 9.92
CA VAL A 108 11.25 -0.49 8.50
C VAL A 108 12.21 0.47 7.80
N THR A 109 12.55 0.15 6.55
CA THR A 109 13.28 1.04 5.65
C THR A 109 12.37 1.42 4.50
N ILE A 110 12.07 2.70 4.33
CA ILE A 110 11.14 3.17 3.29
C ILE A 110 11.60 4.51 2.72
N SER A 111 11.42 4.71 1.41
CA SER A 111 11.65 6.00 0.77
C SER A 111 10.48 6.95 1.02
N TYR A 112 10.76 8.19 1.42
CA TYR A 112 9.70 9.18 1.57
C TYR A 112 9.11 9.55 0.20
N PRO A 113 7.79 9.51 0.01
CA PRO A 113 7.19 9.83 -1.27
C PRO A 113 7.11 11.35 -1.48
N GLY A 114 8.00 11.87 -2.32
CA GLY A 114 8.23 13.29 -2.62
C GLY A 114 9.60 13.45 -3.30
N GLY A 115 9.93 14.63 -3.86
CA GLY A 115 11.17 14.85 -4.62
C GLY A 115 12.47 14.37 -3.93
N CYS A 116 13.47 14.01 -4.74
CA CYS A 116 14.73 13.30 -4.41
C CYS A 116 14.54 12.09 -3.47
N ALA A 117 14.52 10.88 -4.06
CA ALA A 117 14.27 9.61 -3.39
C ALA A 117 15.24 9.36 -2.21
N THR A 118 14.87 9.86 -1.03
CA THR A 118 15.66 9.72 0.18
C THR A 118 15.10 8.54 0.98
N VAL A 119 15.91 7.50 1.14
CA VAL A 119 15.59 6.33 1.96
C VAL A 119 15.75 6.69 3.43
N ARG A 120 14.75 6.39 4.25
CA ARG A 120 14.80 6.56 5.70
C ARG A 120 14.64 5.23 6.41
N ILE A 121 15.39 5.05 7.49
CA ILE A 121 15.33 3.90 8.38
C ILE A 121 14.61 4.34 9.65
N PHE A 122 13.55 3.63 10.01
CA PHE A 122 12.83 3.84 11.25
C PHE A 122 13.01 2.61 12.15
N ASN A 123 13.41 2.82 13.39
CA ASN A 123 13.52 1.78 14.43
C ASN A 123 12.44 2.04 15.49
N GLY A 124 11.77 0.99 15.96
CA GLY A 124 10.70 1.06 16.96
C GLY A 124 11.19 1.13 18.42
N TYR A 125 12.49 0.97 18.65
CA TYR A 125 13.10 1.02 19.99
C TYR A 125 14.02 2.25 20.11
N GLY A 126 13.55 3.29 20.80
CA GLY A 126 14.30 4.51 21.14
C GLY A 126 13.72 5.78 20.51
N GLU A 127 13.19 6.67 21.37
CA GLU A 127 12.43 7.89 21.08
C GLU A 127 11.23 7.67 20.15
N GLY A 128 10.02 7.78 20.71
CA GLY A 128 8.80 7.34 20.06
C GLY A 128 8.58 7.91 18.65
N ILE A 129 7.61 7.29 17.97
CA ILE A 129 6.80 7.77 16.83
C ILE A 129 6.52 9.29 16.77
N ASN A 130 6.82 10.06 17.82
CA ASN A 130 6.69 11.51 17.94
C ASN A 130 7.66 12.32 17.04
N ASN A 131 8.73 11.74 16.51
CA ASN A 131 9.62 12.42 15.54
C ASN A 131 9.34 12.07 14.06
N MET A 132 8.24 11.37 13.78
CA MET A 132 8.01 10.73 12.46
C MET A 132 7.70 11.72 11.32
N PHE A 133 7.42 12.98 11.64
CA PHE A 133 7.35 14.09 10.68
C PHE A 133 8.11 15.29 11.25
N PRO A 134 9.35 15.57 10.81
CA PRO A 134 9.94 16.87 11.11
C PRO A 134 9.02 17.92 10.47
N THR A 135 8.40 18.78 11.28
CA THR A 135 7.87 20.04 10.80
C THR A 135 9.03 20.77 10.14
N SER A 136 8.92 20.95 8.83
CA SER A 136 9.77 21.88 8.09
C SER A 136 9.67 23.25 8.75
N ALA A 137 10.76 23.68 9.39
CA ALA A 137 11.05 25.09 9.61
C ALA A 137 11.46 25.74 8.27
#